data_AF-A0A1V9XTR9-F1
#
_entry.id   AF-A0A1V9XTR9-F1
#
_cell.length_a   1.000
_cell.length_b   1.000
_cell.length_c   1.000
_cell.angle_alpha   90.00
_cell.angle_beta   90.00
_cell.angle_gamma   90.00
#
_symmetry.space_group_name_H-M   'P 1'
#
loop_
_entity.id
_entity.type
_entity.pdbx_description
1 polymer ?
#
loop_
_entity_poly.entity_id
_entity_poly.type
_entity_poly.pdbx_seq_one_letter_code
_entity_poly.pdbx_strand_id
1 'polypeptide(L)'
;MVLEYIIKRVLIMNSQSNFDGSTLNNMATALLKADTVAFIAVKNKLEVYLFIDQIHMNNSKAAKFREVVEGFETYQMLVTNITEPKLRPSPGAFLHRMMKALIGAVYVDTGYNIQATDDVIMPMFKAELNEVYNKALHNKEVL
;
A
#
# COMPACT_ATOMS: atom_id res chain seq x y z
N MET A 1 6.92 -11.38 -2.47
CA MET A 1 7.09 -12.13 -3.73
C MET A 1 6.40 -11.44 -4.90
N VAL A 2 5.11 -11.64 -5.21
CA VAL A 2 4.49 -10.99 -6.41
C VAL A 2 4.40 -9.47 -6.26
N LEU A 3 3.67 -8.95 -5.26
CA LEU A 3 3.56 -7.50 -5.04
C LEU A 3 4.93 -6.81 -4.91
N GLU A 4 5.87 -7.44 -4.22
CA GLU A 4 7.22 -6.89 -4.07
C GLU A 4 7.96 -6.78 -5.41
N TYR A 5 7.86 -7.81 -6.26
CA TYR A 5 8.44 -7.78 -7.59
C TYR A 5 7.81 -6.66 -8.44
N ILE A 6 6.47 -6.57 -8.45
CA ILE A 6 5.70 -5.58 -9.20
C ILE A 6 6.14 -4.16 -8.79
N ILE A 7 6.16 -3.86 -7.49
CA ILE A 7 6.54 -2.55 -6.97
C ILE A 7 7.99 -2.22 -7.37
N LYS A 8 8.93 -3.14 -7.15
CA LYS A 8 10.34 -2.91 -7.52
C LYS A 8 10.50 -2.71 -9.02
N ARG A 9 9.81 -3.48 -9.86
CA ARG A 9 9.84 -3.35 -11.32
C ARG A 9 9.33 -1.97 -11.75
N VAL A 10 8.17 -1.55 -11.26
CA VAL A 10 7.58 -0.23 -11.57
C VAL A 10 8.53 0.89 -11.12
N LEU A 11 9.12 0.77 -9.93
CA LEU A 11 10.06 1.75 -9.42
C LEU A 11 11.28 1.92 -10.32
N ILE A 12 11.84 0.81 -10.81
CA ILE A 12 12.99 0.80 -11.72
C ILE A 12 12.61 1.28 -13.12
N MET A 13 11.47 0.88 -13.66
CA MET A 13 11.05 1.27 -15.02
C MET A 13 10.70 2.75 -15.12
N ASN A 14 10.18 3.32 -14.04
CA ASN A 14 9.83 4.75 -13.96
C ASN A 14 10.87 5.57 -13.19
N SER A 15 12.04 5.00 -12.85
CA SER A 15 13.10 5.80 -12.26
C SER A 15 13.62 6.77 -13.30
N GLN A 16 13.56 8.06 -12.97
CA GLN A 16 14.42 9.01 -13.67
C GLN A 16 15.86 8.62 -13.33
N SER A 17 16.81 8.81 -14.26
CA SER A 17 18.22 8.37 -14.23
C SER A 17 19.04 8.75 -12.99
N ASN A 18 18.43 9.43 -12.03
CA ASN A 18 19.05 10.10 -10.88
C ASN A 18 18.78 9.41 -9.54
N PHE A 19 17.94 8.36 -9.48
CA PHE A 19 17.73 7.61 -8.23
C PHE A 19 18.78 6.52 -8.06
N ASP A 20 19.47 6.55 -6.93
CA ASP A 20 20.39 5.48 -6.54
C ASP A 20 19.62 4.25 -5.98
N GLY A 21 20.33 3.13 -5.85
CA GLY A 21 19.72 1.89 -5.35
C GLY A 21 19.16 2.01 -3.93
N SER A 22 19.75 2.88 -3.09
CA SER A 22 19.27 3.15 -1.74
C SER A 22 17.91 3.84 -1.75
N THR A 23 17.76 4.90 -2.57
CA THR A 23 16.51 5.63 -2.75
C THR A 23 15.41 4.70 -3.25
N LEU A 24 15.69 3.90 -4.29
CA LEU A 24 14.72 2.94 -4.82
C LEU A 24 14.30 1.90 -3.78
N ASN A 25 15.24 1.44 -2.94
CA ASN A 25 14.93 0.51 -1.87
C ASN A 25 14.07 1.14 -0.76
N ASN A 26 14.33 2.40 -0.39
CA ASN A 26 13.51 3.13 0.59
C ASN A 26 12.09 3.35 0.07
N MET A 27 11.95 3.76 -1.19
CA MET A 27 10.65 3.88 -1.87
C MET A 27 9.88 2.55 -1.85
N ALA A 28 10.55 1.45 -2.23
CA ALA A 28 9.93 0.12 -2.20
C ALA A 28 9.50 -0.27 -0.77
N THR A 29 10.33 0.01 0.23
CA THR A 29 10.05 -0.29 1.64
C THR A 29 8.84 0.48 2.15
N ALA A 30 8.72 1.77 1.81
CA ALA A 30 7.58 2.59 2.17
C ALA A 30 6.25 2.04 1.60
N LEU A 31 6.26 1.63 0.33
CA LEU A 31 5.08 1.07 -0.36
C LEU A 31 4.70 -0.33 0.13
N LEU A 32 5.70 -1.15 0.50
CA LEU A 32 5.49 -2.55 0.92
C LEU A 32 5.23 -2.71 2.42
N LYS A 33 5.33 -1.63 3.20
CA LYS A 33 5.02 -1.62 4.63
C LYS A 33 3.59 -2.09 4.87
N ALA A 34 3.39 -2.91 5.90
CA ALA A 34 2.10 -3.51 6.19
C ALA A 34 0.97 -2.47 6.34
N ASP A 35 1.27 -1.34 6.98
CA ASP A 35 0.29 -0.27 7.17
C ASP A 35 -0.09 0.42 5.86
N THR A 36 0.89 0.70 4.98
CA THR A 36 0.64 1.27 3.64
C THR A 36 -0.22 0.33 2.81
N VAL A 37 0.10 -0.97 2.79
CA VAL A 37 -0.67 -1.96 2.04
C VAL A 37 -2.10 -2.10 2.61
N ALA A 38 -2.27 -2.02 3.94
CA ALA A 38 -3.58 -2.01 4.55
C ALA A 38 -4.37 -0.72 4.27
N PHE A 39 -3.70 0.43 4.24
CA PHE A 39 -4.29 1.70 3.84
C PHE A 39 -4.86 1.61 2.41
N ILE A 40 -4.06 1.09 1.48
CA ILE A 40 -4.48 0.87 0.09
C ILE A 40 -5.68 -0.10 0.03
N ALA A 41 -5.66 -1.18 0.82
CA ALA A 41 -6.78 -2.12 0.86
C ALA A 41 -8.10 -1.43 1.24
N VAL A 42 -8.06 -0.56 2.27
CA VAL A 42 -9.24 0.22 2.71
C VAL A 42 -9.67 1.24 1.66
N LYS A 43 -8.74 1.98 1.05
CA LYS A 43 -9.08 2.97 0.00
C LYS A 43 -9.74 2.32 -1.21
N ASN A 44 -9.46 1.04 -1.45
CA ASN A 44 -10.08 0.24 -2.51
C ASN A 44 -11.26 -0.62 -2.02
N LYS A 45 -11.77 -0.37 -0.80
CA LYS A 45 -12.95 -1.03 -0.21
C LYS A 45 -12.84 -2.56 -0.14
N LEU A 46 -11.63 -3.10 -0.04
CA LEU A 46 -11.39 -4.55 -0.04
C LEU A 46 -12.20 -5.24 1.06
N GLU A 47 -12.32 -4.60 2.22
CA GLU A 47 -13.01 -5.11 3.40
C GLU A 47 -14.49 -5.40 3.18
N VAL A 48 -15.15 -4.73 2.23
CA VAL A 48 -16.57 -4.94 1.89
C VAL A 48 -16.78 -6.29 1.23
N TYR A 49 -15.75 -6.84 0.60
CA TYR A 49 -15.79 -8.11 -0.12
C TYR A 49 -15.27 -9.29 0.70
N LEU A 50 -14.89 -9.06 1.96
CA LEU A 50 -14.37 -10.11 2.83
C LEU A 50 -15.50 -10.77 3.61
N PHE A 51 -15.69 -12.07 3.40
CA PHE A 51 -16.64 -12.89 4.16
C PHE A 51 -16.06 -13.22 5.55
N ILE A 52 -16.21 -12.29 6.47
CA ILE A 52 -15.80 -12.40 7.88
C ILE A 52 -17.00 -12.07 8.75
N ASP A 53 -17.03 -12.64 9.96
CA ASP A 53 -17.96 -12.22 10.99
C ASP A 53 -17.91 -10.68 11.18
N GLN A 54 -18.99 -10.02 10.80
CA GLN A 54 -19.11 -8.56 10.82
C GLN A 54 -19.02 -8.00 12.25
N ILE A 55 -19.38 -8.78 13.26
CA ILE A 55 -19.27 -8.37 14.67
C ILE A 55 -17.80 -8.22 15.06
N HIS A 56 -16.94 -9.11 14.56
CA HIS A 56 -15.50 -9.02 14.75
C HIS A 56 -14.90 -7.84 13.96
N MET A 57 -15.33 -7.59 12.73
CA MET A 57 -14.82 -6.46 11.93
C MET A 57 -15.21 -5.11 12.53
N ASN A 58 -16.48 -4.91 12.91
CA ASN A 58 -17.00 -3.63 13.38
C ASN A 58 -16.45 -3.19 14.75
N ASN A 59 -16.05 -4.13 15.60
CA ASN A 59 -15.43 -3.83 16.90
C ASN A 59 -13.89 -3.91 16.88
N SER A 60 -13.28 -4.16 15.71
CA SER A 60 -11.84 -4.36 15.60
C SER A 60 -11.05 -3.06 15.43
N LYS A 61 -9.73 -3.18 15.62
CA LYS A 61 -8.76 -2.15 15.22
C LYS A 61 -8.89 -1.75 13.74
N ALA A 62 -9.36 -2.65 12.87
CA ALA A 62 -9.55 -2.38 11.45
C ALA A 62 -10.71 -1.40 11.20
N ALA A 63 -11.78 -1.43 11.99
CA ALA A 63 -12.88 -0.45 11.87
C ALA A 63 -12.42 0.97 12.21
N LYS A 64 -11.69 1.14 13.33
CA LYS A 64 -11.10 2.43 13.70
C LYS A 64 -10.07 2.91 12.67
N PHE A 65 -9.28 1.99 12.12
CA PHE A 65 -8.34 2.31 11.06
C PHE A 65 -9.07 2.84 9.82
N ARG A 66 -10.16 2.19 9.40
CA ARG A 66 -10.98 2.64 8.26
C ARG A 66 -11.52 4.05 8.43
N GLU A 67 -12.12 4.35 9.59
CA GLU A 67 -12.68 5.69 9.88
C GLU A 67 -11.62 6.80 9.72
N VAL A 68 -10.39 6.54 10.15
CA VAL A 68 -9.30 7.50 10.01
C VAL A 68 -8.80 7.58 8.56
N VAL A 69 -8.66 6.43 7.87
CA VAL A 69 -8.17 6.35 6.48
C VAL A 69 -9.03 7.14 5.50
N GLU A 70 -10.35 7.20 5.71
CA GLU A 70 -11.26 7.94 4.84
C GLU A 70 -10.89 9.43 4.72
N GLY A 71 -10.31 10.02 5.77
CA GLY A 71 -9.90 11.43 5.82
C GLY A 71 -8.57 11.76 5.13
N PHE A 72 -7.82 10.77 4.64
CA PHE A 72 -6.50 10.99 4.03
C PHE A 72 -6.41 10.41 2.62
N GLU A 73 -5.71 11.09 1.72
CA GLU A 73 -5.49 10.59 0.36
C GLU A 73 -4.38 9.53 0.32
N THR A 74 -3.34 9.70 1.14
CA THR A 74 -2.22 8.76 1.26
C THR A 74 -1.90 8.41 2.72
N TYR A 75 -1.29 7.25 2.95
CA TYR A 75 -0.81 6.83 4.26
C TYR A 75 0.23 7.80 4.79
N GLN A 76 0.99 8.41 3.90
CA GLN A 76 1.97 9.40 4.28
C GLN A 76 1.35 10.67 4.85
N MET A 77 0.23 11.15 4.29
CA MET A 77 -0.52 12.26 4.89
C MET A 77 -1.01 11.90 6.30
N LEU A 78 -1.50 10.68 6.50
CA LEU A 78 -1.89 10.21 7.83
C LEU A 78 -0.71 10.24 8.82
N VAL A 79 0.47 9.75 8.40
CA VAL A 79 1.69 9.74 9.21
C VAL A 79 2.17 11.16 9.55
N THR A 80 2.04 12.10 8.62
CA THR A 80 2.41 13.50 8.84
C THR A 80 1.45 14.23 9.78
N ASN A 81 0.14 13.97 9.66
CA ASN A 81 -0.87 14.59 10.52
C ASN A 81 -0.94 13.97 11.92
N ILE A 82 -0.63 12.67 12.05
CA ILE A 82 -0.55 11.96 13.33
C ILE A 82 0.91 11.64 13.61
N THR A 83 1.64 12.66 14.07
CA THR A 83 3.09 12.59 14.28
C THR A 83 3.47 11.54 15.31
N GLU A 84 2.72 11.41 16.40
CA GLU A 84 2.96 10.41 17.46
C GLU A 84 2.62 8.98 17.00
N PRO A 85 3.61 8.06 16.87
CA PRO A 85 3.37 6.72 16.35
C PRO A 85 2.40 5.89 17.18
N LYS A 86 2.33 6.13 18.50
CA LYS A 86 1.43 5.41 19.42
C LYS A 86 -0.04 5.78 19.23
N LEU A 87 -0.32 6.96 18.66
CA LEU A 87 -1.67 7.45 18.38
C LEU A 87 -2.15 7.05 16.99
N ARG A 88 -1.26 6.55 16.13
CA ARG A 88 -1.64 6.10 14.79
C ARG A 88 -2.56 4.89 14.87
N PRO A 89 -3.67 4.88 14.13
CA PRO A 89 -4.53 3.71 14.11
C PRO A 89 -3.77 2.52 13.52
N SER A 90 -3.96 1.34 14.10
CA SER A 90 -3.36 0.11 13.59
C SER A 90 -4.38 -0.64 12.73
N PRO A 91 -4.04 -1.01 11.49
CA PRO A 91 -4.94 -1.83 10.65
C PRO A 91 -5.08 -3.27 11.16
N GLY A 92 -4.27 -3.68 12.14
CA GLY A 92 -4.04 -5.08 12.45
C GLY A 92 -3.30 -5.82 11.33
N ALA A 93 -3.02 -7.11 11.55
CA ALA A 93 -2.28 -7.92 10.58
C ALA A 93 -3.13 -8.41 9.40
N PHE A 94 -4.44 -8.19 9.43
CA PHE A 94 -5.37 -8.89 8.55
C PHE A 94 -5.46 -8.26 7.15
N LEU A 95 -5.75 -6.96 7.06
CA LEU A 95 -6.01 -6.28 5.79
C LEU A 95 -4.83 -6.35 4.81
N HIS A 96 -3.60 -6.15 5.30
CA HIS A 96 -2.41 -6.22 4.43
C HIS A 96 -2.18 -7.64 3.86
N ARG A 97 -2.54 -8.69 4.63
CA ARG A 97 -2.43 -10.08 4.17
C ARG A 97 -3.48 -10.37 3.12
N MET A 98 -4.70 -9.88 3.31
CA MET A 98 -5.77 -10.03 2.33
C MET A 98 -5.46 -9.32 1.01
N MET A 99 -4.90 -8.11 1.07
CA MET A 99 -4.44 -7.43 -0.14
C MET A 99 -3.37 -8.23 -0.89
N LYS A 100 -2.38 -8.76 -0.18
CA LYS A 100 -1.34 -9.62 -0.78
C LYS A 100 -1.93 -10.91 -1.37
N ALA A 101 -2.91 -11.51 -0.69
CA ALA A 101 -3.60 -12.70 -1.18
C ALA A 101 -4.42 -12.41 -2.44
N LEU A 102 -5.15 -11.29 -2.48
CA LEU A 102 -5.88 -10.83 -3.68
C LEU A 102 -4.94 -10.66 -4.87
N ILE A 103 -3.81 -9.98 -4.68
CA ILE A 103 -2.81 -9.80 -5.75
C ILE A 103 -2.29 -11.15 -6.23
N GLY A 104 -2.05 -12.10 -5.33
CA GLY A 104 -1.68 -13.47 -5.69
C GLY A 104 -2.78 -14.19 -6.48
N ALA A 105 -4.04 -13.99 -6.12
CA ALA A 105 -5.17 -14.57 -6.84
C ALA A 105 -5.30 -14.00 -8.26
N VAL A 106 -5.17 -12.68 -8.44
CA VAL A 106 -5.14 -12.03 -9.76
C VAL A 106 -3.99 -12.56 -10.60
N TYR A 107 -2.81 -12.76 -10.00
CA TYR A 107 -1.67 -13.34 -10.71
C TYR A 107 -1.93 -14.76 -11.21
N VAL A 108 -2.60 -15.60 -10.41
CA VAL A 108 -2.98 -16.95 -10.83
C VAL A 108 -4.07 -16.91 -11.91
N ASP A 109 -5.09 -16.08 -11.73
CA ASP A 109 -6.24 -15.95 -12.64
C ASP A 109 -5.84 -15.43 -14.03
N THR A 110 -4.86 -14.54 -14.09
CA THR A 110 -4.27 -14.05 -15.35
C THR A 110 -3.32 -15.06 -16.03
N GLY A 111 -3.25 -16.30 -15.56
CA GLY A 111 -2.36 -17.32 -16.09
C GLY A 111 -0.89 -17.05 -15.80
N TYR A 112 -0.58 -16.49 -14.62
CA TYR A 112 0.76 -16.09 -14.21
C TYR A 112 1.36 -14.96 -15.07
N ASN A 113 0.51 -14.11 -15.67
CA ASN A 113 0.94 -12.97 -16.47
C ASN A 113 1.18 -11.74 -15.59
N ILE A 114 2.45 -11.38 -15.40
CA ILE A 114 2.80 -10.25 -14.54
C ILE A 114 2.33 -8.91 -15.09
N GLN A 115 2.34 -8.71 -16.42
CA GLN A 115 1.93 -7.45 -17.01
C GLN A 115 0.41 -7.24 -16.86
N ALA A 116 -0.38 -8.28 -17.09
CA ALA A 116 -1.82 -8.22 -16.85
C ALA A 116 -2.14 -8.03 -15.37
N THR A 117 -1.35 -8.61 -14.46
CA THR A 117 -1.47 -8.37 -13.01
C THR A 117 -1.16 -6.91 -12.67
N ASP A 118 -0.08 -6.35 -13.23
CA ASP A 118 0.30 -4.95 -13.04
C ASP A 118 -0.84 -4.01 -13.46
N ASP A 119 -1.44 -4.26 -14.63
CA ASP A 119 -2.52 -3.41 -15.18
C ASP A 119 -3.74 -3.34 -14.25
N VAL A 120 -4.03 -4.41 -13.50
CA VAL A 120 -5.13 -4.47 -12.52
C VAL A 120 -4.73 -3.87 -11.17
N ILE A 121 -3.53 -4.16 -10.68
CA ILE A 121 -3.11 -3.81 -9.31
C ILE A 121 -2.56 -2.39 -9.21
N MET A 122 -1.78 -1.93 -10.20
CA MET A 122 -1.10 -0.63 -10.12
C MET A 122 -2.01 0.59 -10.00
N PRO A 123 -3.22 0.63 -10.60
CA PRO A 123 -4.18 1.71 -10.34
C PRO A 123 -4.48 1.91 -8.84
N MET A 124 -4.50 0.83 -8.06
CA MET A 124 -4.75 0.88 -6.60
C MET A 124 -3.60 1.54 -5.83
N PHE A 125 -2.37 1.43 -6.33
CA PHE A 125 -1.15 1.98 -5.70
C PHE A 125 -0.78 3.38 -6.19
N LYS A 126 -1.47 3.90 -7.21
CA LYS A 126 -1.07 5.12 -7.94
C LYS A 126 -0.86 6.34 -7.03
N ALA A 127 -1.77 6.58 -6.08
CA ALA A 127 -1.67 7.73 -5.18
C ALA A 127 -0.42 7.63 -4.28
N GLU A 128 -0.19 6.47 -3.66
CA GLU A 128 0.99 6.22 -2.82
C GLU A 128 2.29 6.27 -3.61
N LEU A 129 2.30 5.71 -4.82
CA LEU A 129 3.45 5.77 -5.71
C LEU A 129 3.84 7.21 -6.01
N ASN A 130 2.88 8.04 -6.44
CA ASN A 130 3.13 9.44 -6.75
C ASN A 130 3.69 10.20 -5.55
N GLU A 131 3.13 9.97 -4.35
CA GLU A 131 3.61 10.59 -3.11
C GLU A 131 5.06 10.18 -2.80
N VAL A 132 5.37 8.89 -2.91
CA VAL A 132 6.72 8.36 -2.68
C VAL A 132 7.72 8.89 -3.71
N TYR A 133 7.32 9.02 -4.99
CA TYR A 133 8.13 9.65 -6.03
C TYR A 133 8.40 11.13 -5.75
N ASN A 134 7.36 11.91 -5.43
CA ASN A 134 7.48 13.33 -5.13
C ASN A 134 8.43 13.55 -3.94
N LYS A 135 8.32 12.72 -2.91
CA LYS A 135 9.23 12.76 -1.77
C LYS A 135 10.66 12.43 -2.14
N ALA A 136 10.89 11.38 -2.92
CA ALA A 136 12.24 11.01 -3.36
C ALA A 136 12.90 12.13 -4.19
N LEU A 137 12.11 12.87 -4.98
CA LEU A 137 12.59 14.00 -5.79
C LEU A 137 12.93 15.23 -4.94
N HIS A 138 12.14 15.52 -3.91
CA HIS A 138 12.23 16.79 -3.16
C HIS A 138 12.94 16.68 -1.81
N ASN A 139 13.03 15.48 -1.21
CA ASN A 139 13.60 15.23 0.11
C ASN A 139 14.48 13.98 0.07
N LYS A 140 15.80 14.17 -0.04
CA LYS A 140 16.78 13.06 0.05
C LYS A 140 16.84 12.37 1.42
N GLU A 141 16.11 12.84 2.43
CA GLU A 141 16.32 12.44 3.84
C GLU A 141 15.11 11.83 4.57
N VAL A 142 13.92 11.71 3.95
CA VAL A 142 12.74 11.19 4.68
C VAL A 142 11.87 10.28 3.80
N LEU A 143 12.23 8.99 3.76
CA LEU A 143 11.39 7.88 3.30
C LEU A 143 11.42 6.76 4.34
#